data_AF-A0A5C8JQF4-F1
#
_entry.id   AF-A0A5C8JQF4-F1
#
_cell.length_a   1.000
_cell.length_b   1.000
_cell.length_c   1.000
_cell.angle_alpha   90.00
_cell.angle_beta   90.00
_cell.angle_gamma   90.00
#
_symmetry.space_group_name_H-M   'P 1'
#
loop_
_entity.id
_entity.type
_entity.pdbx_description
1 polymer ?
#
loop_
_entity_poly.entity_id
_entity_poly.type
_entity_poly.pdbx_seq_one_letter_code
_entity_poly.pdbx_strand_id
1 'polypeptide(L)'
;MELTARKVGGAEGFLVMFGVRDSGNFYWWNLGGWNNTQSAVEKAVNGAKASIATSATTIETGRDYRLKVEVSGRKITLWLDGQKVNEFTDHAVVEPLYQVVSKDAKSGDLVIKAVNAQDTAVRGTVDLGRARVGRTATVTSLTGSPSDVNSIADPDRIAPVEQRVTGFSRSFAYDFPAHSVTFIRLGGDR
;
A
#
# COMPACT_ATOMS: atom_id res chain seq x y z
N MET A 1 -25.94 5.48 1.42
CA MET A 1 -25.55 6.36 2.55
C MET A 1 -25.43 7.78 2.03
N GLU A 2 -25.95 8.77 2.76
CA GLU A 2 -25.85 10.19 2.41
C GLU A 2 -25.44 10.99 3.66
N LEU A 3 -24.56 11.96 3.50
CA LEU A 3 -24.10 12.85 4.58
C LEU A 3 -23.67 14.21 4.03
N THR A 4 -23.64 15.22 4.90
CA THR A 4 -23.07 16.54 4.60
C THR A 4 -21.76 16.70 5.36
N ALA A 5 -20.71 17.16 4.69
CA ALA A 5 -19.42 17.43 5.30
C ALA A 5 -18.91 18.83 4.93
N ARG A 6 -18.29 19.52 5.89
CA ARG A 6 -17.65 20.83 5.68
C ARG A 6 -16.19 20.75 6.06
N LYS A 7 -15.29 21.14 5.15
CA LYS A 7 -13.87 21.24 5.46
C LYS A 7 -13.65 22.53 6.22
N VAL A 8 -13.18 22.46 7.46
CA VAL A 8 -12.97 23.65 8.32
C VAL A 8 -11.52 24.18 8.26
N GLY A 9 -10.58 23.39 7.73
CA GLY A 9 -9.17 23.76 7.60
C GLY A 9 -8.31 22.58 7.18
N GLY A 10 -6.99 22.71 7.24
CA GLY A 10 -6.02 21.64 6.96
C GLY A 10 -5.68 21.43 5.48
N ALA A 11 -4.72 20.54 5.24
CA ALA A 11 -4.19 20.22 3.90
C ALA A 11 -4.99 19.12 3.17
N GLU A 12 -5.72 18.29 3.91
CA GLU A 12 -6.57 17.23 3.34
C GLU A 12 -8.06 17.53 3.52
N GLY A 13 -8.93 16.81 2.79
CA GLY A 13 -10.38 16.95 2.87
C GLY A 13 -11.04 15.95 3.83
N PHE A 14 -11.84 15.04 3.29
CA PHE A 14 -12.70 14.14 4.07
C PHE A 14 -12.28 12.68 3.98
N LEU A 15 -12.55 11.95 5.05
CA LEU A 15 -12.35 10.52 5.14
C LEU A 15 -13.70 9.88 5.49
N VAL A 16 -14.31 9.20 4.53
CA VAL A 16 -15.61 8.55 4.70
C VAL A 16 -15.47 7.04 4.55
N MET A 17 -15.62 6.32 5.64
CA MET A 17 -15.61 4.85 5.62
C MET A 17 -16.99 4.30 5.20
N PHE A 18 -17.00 3.21 4.44
CA PHE A 18 -18.21 2.48 4.08
C PHE A 18 -17.91 1.00 3.83
N GLY A 19 -18.94 0.15 3.86
CA GLY A 19 -18.76 -1.30 3.75
C GLY A 19 -17.84 -1.88 4.84
N VAL A 20 -17.88 -1.30 6.03
CA VAL A 20 -17.01 -1.66 7.16
C VAL A 20 -17.49 -2.98 7.76
N ARG A 21 -16.63 -3.99 7.77
CA ARG A 21 -16.85 -5.23 8.51
C ARG A 21 -16.13 -5.21 9.85
N ASP A 22 -14.88 -4.75 9.83
CA ASP A 22 -13.97 -4.70 10.98
C ASP A 22 -12.85 -3.67 10.69
N SER A 23 -11.93 -3.48 11.64
CA SER A 23 -10.83 -2.50 11.52
C SER A 23 -9.80 -2.83 10.45
N GLY A 24 -9.81 -4.04 9.88
CA GLY A 24 -8.93 -4.44 8.78
C GLY A 24 -9.64 -4.53 7.43
N ASN A 25 -10.97 -4.40 7.39
CA ASN A 25 -11.77 -4.69 6.21
C ASN A 25 -12.88 -3.64 6.01
N PHE A 26 -12.62 -2.69 5.12
CA PHE A 26 -13.51 -1.58 4.83
C PHE A 26 -13.17 -0.94 3.48
N TYR A 27 -14.06 -0.08 2.98
CA TYR A 27 -13.73 0.92 1.98
C TYR A 27 -13.58 2.29 2.62
N TRP A 28 -12.74 3.11 2.01
CA TRP A 28 -12.39 4.44 2.47
C TRP A 28 -12.47 5.40 1.29
N TRP A 29 -13.44 6.29 1.29
CA TRP A 29 -13.47 7.40 0.34
C TRP A 29 -12.63 8.55 0.91
N ASN A 30 -11.42 8.69 0.35
CA ASN A 30 -10.49 9.77 0.65
C ASN A 30 -10.72 10.92 -0.33
N LEU A 31 -11.27 12.01 0.17
CA LEU A 31 -11.65 13.19 -0.61
C LEU A 31 -10.66 14.32 -0.35
N GLY A 32 -10.02 14.82 -1.39
CA GLY A 32 -8.98 15.86 -1.26
C GLY A 32 -7.76 15.36 -0.48
N GLY A 33 -7.33 14.13 -0.72
CA GLY A 33 -6.09 13.57 -0.18
C GLY A 33 -4.85 14.07 -0.92
N TRP A 34 -3.67 13.66 -0.45
CA TRP A 34 -2.36 14.03 -1.03
C TRP A 34 -2.24 15.55 -1.21
N ASN A 35 -2.43 16.30 -0.12
CA ASN A 35 -2.44 17.77 -0.13
C ASN A 35 -3.52 18.36 -1.07
N ASN A 36 -4.71 17.77 -1.05
CA ASN A 36 -5.86 18.18 -1.85
C ASN A 36 -5.63 18.17 -3.37
N THR A 37 -4.76 17.28 -3.85
CA THR A 37 -4.44 17.14 -5.29
C THR A 37 -5.23 16.04 -5.97
N GLN A 38 -5.80 15.10 -5.20
CA GLN A 38 -6.63 14.02 -5.73
C GLN A 38 -7.62 13.49 -4.69
N SER A 39 -8.60 12.72 -5.15
CA SER A 39 -9.45 11.89 -4.31
C SER A 39 -9.37 10.43 -4.75
N ALA A 40 -9.55 9.50 -3.82
CA ALA A 40 -9.49 8.07 -4.08
C ALA A 40 -10.55 7.30 -3.31
N VAL A 41 -10.98 6.16 -3.85
CA VAL A 41 -11.51 5.07 -3.02
C VAL A 41 -10.38 4.12 -2.74
N GLU A 42 -10.19 3.84 -1.47
CA GLU A 42 -9.24 2.86 -1.00
C GLU A 42 -9.98 1.68 -0.37
N LYS A 43 -9.43 0.48 -0.49
CA LYS A 43 -9.98 -0.74 0.08
C LYS A 43 -8.95 -1.33 1.02
N ALA A 44 -9.36 -1.63 2.23
CA ALA A 44 -8.60 -2.42 3.18
C ALA A 44 -9.07 -3.88 3.17
N VAL A 45 -8.13 -4.81 3.09
CA VAL A 45 -8.37 -6.25 3.28
C VAL A 45 -7.30 -6.76 4.23
N ASN A 46 -7.72 -7.30 5.38
CA ASN A 46 -6.83 -7.78 6.44
C ASN A 46 -5.75 -6.73 6.84
N GLY A 47 -6.12 -5.46 6.87
CA GLY A 47 -5.22 -4.35 7.22
C GLY A 47 -4.37 -3.82 6.06
N ALA A 48 -4.23 -4.56 4.95
CA ALA A 48 -3.56 -4.08 3.75
C ALA A 48 -4.49 -3.14 2.97
N LYS A 49 -4.01 -1.93 2.63
CA LYS A 49 -4.81 -0.88 1.99
C LYS A 49 -4.29 -0.54 0.59
N ALA A 50 -5.20 -0.43 -0.38
CA ALA A 50 -4.88 -0.03 -1.75
C ALA A 50 -5.92 0.94 -2.31
N SER A 51 -5.50 1.90 -3.14
CA SER A 51 -6.42 2.69 -3.96
C SER A 51 -7.00 1.82 -5.07
N ILE A 52 -8.33 1.71 -5.13
CA ILE A 52 -9.06 0.93 -6.14
C ILE A 52 -9.76 1.79 -7.19
N ALA A 53 -9.89 3.09 -6.93
CA ALA A 53 -10.33 4.09 -7.89
C ALA A 53 -9.77 5.47 -7.50
N THR A 54 -9.44 6.31 -8.48
CA THR A 54 -8.95 7.67 -8.25
C THR A 54 -9.73 8.68 -9.10
N SER A 55 -9.68 9.95 -8.70
CA SER A 55 -10.30 11.08 -9.39
C SER A 55 -9.55 12.37 -9.07
N ALA A 56 -9.68 13.38 -9.94
CA ALA A 56 -9.09 14.71 -9.72
C ALA A 56 -9.94 15.60 -8.79
N THR A 57 -10.94 15.03 -8.09
CA THR A 57 -11.79 15.78 -7.17
C THR A 57 -10.97 16.37 -6.02
N THR A 58 -11.21 17.64 -5.72
CA THR A 58 -10.60 18.39 -4.60
C THR A 58 -11.70 18.97 -3.70
N ILE A 59 -11.35 19.36 -2.48
CA ILE A 59 -12.27 19.87 -1.46
C ILE A 59 -11.86 21.27 -1.02
N GLU A 60 -12.81 22.21 -1.12
CA GLU A 60 -12.66 23.60 -0.70
C GLU A 60 -12.93 23.77 0.80
N THR A 61 -12.10 24.56 1.49
CA THR A 61 -12.34 24.96 2.87
C THR A 61 -13.55 25.89 2.95
N GLY A 62 -14.40 25.70 3.96
CA GLY A 62 -15.53 26.58 4.24
C GLY A 62 -16.78 26.29 3.40
N ARG A 63 -16.76 25.24 2.58
CA ARG A 63 -17.91 24.80 1.79
C ARG A 63 -18.51 23.52 2.34
N ASP A 64 -19.83 23.47 2.38
CA ASP A 64 -20.58 22.25 2.68
C ASP A 64 -20.72 21.43 1.39
N TYR A 65 -20.40 20.15 1.48
CA TYR A 65 -20.54 19.17 0.41
C TYR A 65 -21.60 18.15 0.80
N ARG A 66 -22.44 17.74 -0.15
CA ARG A 66 -23.35 16.59 -0.01
C ARG A 66 -22.70 15.37 -0.63
N LEU A 67 -22.40 14.38 0.20
CA LEU A 67 -21.73 13.16 -0.19
C LEU A 67 -22.76 12.04 -0.24
N LYS A 68 -22.75 11.25 -1.31
CA LYS A 68 -23.54 10.03 -1.42
C LYS A 68 -22.66 8.87 -1.84
N VAL A 69 -22.86 7.75 -1.15
CA VAL A 69 -22.28 6.45 -1.48
C VAL A 69 -23.42 5.47 -1.68
N GLU A 70 -23.47 4.82 -2.84
CA GLU A 70 -24.41 3.75 -3.15
C GLU A 70 -23.63 2.50 -3.50
N VAL A 71 -24.02 1.40 -2.88
CA VAL A 71 -23.39 0.10 -3.06
C VAL A 71 -24.49 -0.88 -3.48
N SER A 72 -24.33 -1.49 -4.65
CA SER A 72 -25.20 -2.55 -5.15
C SER A 72 -24.34 -3.76 -5.51
N GLY A 73 -24.33 -4.77 -4.63
CA GLY A 73 -23.37 -5.87 -4.71
C GLY A 73 -21.93 -5.35 -4.63
N ARG A 74 -21.17 -5.51 -5.72
CA ARG A 74 -19.80 -4.99 -5.87
C ARG A 74 -19.70 -3.67 -6.62
N LYS A 75 -20.82 -3.15 -7.13
CA LYS A 75 -20.85 -1.86 -7.81
C LYS A 75 -20.92 -0.76 -6.77
N ILE A 76 -19.97 0.18 -6.84
CA ILE A 76 -19.88 1.37 -6.00
C ILE A 76 -20.07 2.58 -6.90
N THR A 77 -21.01 3.43 -6.51
CA THR A 77 -21.23 4.72 -7.16
C THR A 77 -21.13 5.83 -6.11
N LEU A 78 -20.47 6.92 -6.47
CA LEU A 78 -20.18 8.05 -5.59
C LEU A 78 -20.68 9.34 -6.21
N TRP A 79 -21.31 10.17 -5.39
CA TRP A 79 -21.76 11.49 -5.80
C TRP A 79 -21.29 12.56 -4.83
N LEU A 80 -20.91 13.69 -5.40
CA LEU A 80 -20.59 14.92 -4.70
C LEU A 80 -21.54 16.01 -5.22
N ASP A 81 -22.31 16.62 -4.33
CA ASP A 81 -23.32 17.64 -4.67
C ASP A 81 -24.30 17.20 -5.77
N GLY A 82 -24.70 15.93 -5.73
CA GLY A 82 -25.61 15.32 -6.69
C GLY A 82 -24.96 14.96 -8.03
N GLN A 83 -23.70 15.33 -8.27
CA GLN A 83 -22.95 14.93 -9.46
C GLN A 83 -22.24 13.61 -9.22
N LYS A 84 -22.37 12.66 -10.16
CA LYS A 84 -21.65 11.38 -10.09
C LYS A 84 -20.17 11.62 -10.35
N VAL A 85 -19.35 11.43 -9.33
CA VAL A 85 -17.89 11.65 -9.41
C VAL A 85 -17.11 10.36 -9.62
N ASN A 86 -17.69 9.20 -9.29
CA ASN A 86 -17.09 7.91 -9.60
C ASN A 86 -18.16 6.82 -9.72
N GLU A 87 -17.90 5.81 -10.55
CA GLU A 87 -18.70 4.59 -10.66
C GLU A 87 -17.79 3.45 -11.11
N PHE A 88 -17.67 2.41 -10.31
CA PHE A 88 -16.85 1.25 -10.64
C PHE A 88 -17.41 0.00 -9.98
N THR A 89 -16.97 -1.16 -10.47
CA THR A 89 -17.23 -2.44 -9.81
C THR A 89 -15.94 -2.91 -9.17
N ASP A 90 -15.98 -3.20 -7.88
CA ASP A 90 -14.84 -3.76 -7.17
C ASP A 90 -14.55 -5.18 -7.67
N HIS A 91 -13.62 -5.26 -8.62
CA HIS A 91 -12.95 -6.49 -9.02
C HIS A 91 -11.56 -6.63 -8.39
N ALA A 92 -11.15 -5.64 -7.57
CA ALA A 92 -9.79 -5.54 -7.10
C ALA A 92 -9.50 -6.57 -6.01
N VAL A 93 -8.57 -7.47 -6.31
CA VAL A 93 -7.87 -8.26 -5.31
C VAL A 93 -6.84 -7.31 -4.70
N VAL A 94 -6.91 -7.09 -3.39
CA VAL A 94 -5.82 -6.41 -2.68
C VAL A 94 -4.66 -7.39 -2.71
N GLU A 95 -3.61 -7.07 -3.47
CA GLU A 95 -2.44 -7.92 -3.55
C GLU A 95 -1.76 -7.95 -2.18
N PRO A 96 -1.49 -9.15 -1.64
CA PRO A 96 -0.92 -9.27 -0.31
C PRO A 96 0.54 -8.80 -0.22
N LEU A 97 1.22 -8.79 -1.38
CA LEU A 97 2.62 -8.48 -1.54
C LEU A 97 2.74 -7.36 -2.58
N TYR A 98 3.30 -6.23 -2.20
CA TYR A 98 3.63 -5.14 -3.13
C TYR A 98 5.12 -5.19 -3.42
N GLN A 99 5.51 -5.09 -4.68
CA GLN A 99 6.91 -5.11 -5.07
C GLN A 99 7.30 -4.04 -6.07
N VAL A 100 8.54 -3.59 -5.99
CA VAL A 100 9.22 -2.83 -7.03
C VAL A 100 10.65 -3.32 -7.18
N VAL A 101 11.16 -3.34 -8.40
CA VAL A 101 12.56 -3.64 -8.71
C VAL A 101 13.21 -2.39 -9.27
N SER A 102 14.36 -2.04 -8.72
CA SER A 102 15.17 -0.91 -9.17
C SER A 102 16.60 -1.36 -9.44
N LYS A 103 17.30 -0.64 -10.32
CA LYS A 103 18.73 -0.84 -10.55
C LYS A 103 19.50 0.33 -9.92
N ASP A 104 20.48 0.04 -9.08
CA ASP A 104 21.40 1.05 -8.58
C ASP A 104 22.31 1.50 -9.73
N ALA A 105 22.32 2.79 -10.03
CA ALA A 105 23.06 3.32 -11.18
C ALA A 105 24.59 3.28 -10.97
N LYS A 106 25.07 3.28 -9.72
CA LYS A 106 26.49 3.32 -9.39
C LYS A 106 27.09 1.92 -9.35
N SER A 107 26.47 0.99 -8.65
CA SER A 107 26.96 -0.39 -8.53
C SER A 107 26.45 -1.30 -9.65
N GLY A 108 25.33 -0.96 -10.27
CA GLY A 108 24.63 -1.82 -11.23
C GLY A 108 23.76 -2.89 -10.56
N ASP A 109 23.70 -2.94 -9.23
CA ASP A 109 22.95 -3.94 -8.48
C ASP A 109 21.45 -3.84 -8.73
N LEU A 110 20.77 -4.97 -8.77
CA LEU A 110 19.32 -5.00 -8.70
C LEU A 110 18.87 -5.02 -7.25
N VAL A 111 17.91 -4.15 -6.92
CA VAL A 111 17.31 -4.07 -5.60
C VAL A 111 15.82 -4.32 -5.75
N ILE A 112 15.38 -5.48 -5.26
CA ILE A 112 13.97 -5.80 -5.06
C ILE A 112 13.55 -5.18 -3.73
N LYS A 113 12.41 -4.50 -3.71
CA LYS A 113 11.76 -3.99 -2.52
C LYS A 113 10.39 -4.61 -2.46
N ALA A 114 10.07 -5.28 -1.37
CA ALA A 114 8.81 -5.97 -1.19
C ALA A 114 8.19 -5.58 0.16
N VAL A 115 6.87 -5.40 0.18
CA VAL A 115 6.10 -5.16 1.39
C VAL A 115 5.05 -6.25 1.49
N ASN A 116 5.14 -7.07 2.53
CA ASN A 116 4.08 -8.00 2.90
C ASN A 116 3.28 -7.40 4.06
N ALA A 117 2.08 -6.91 3.76
CA ALA A 117 1.21 -6.31 4.75
C ALA A 117 0.36 -7.33 5.52
N GLN A 118 0.39 -8.61 5.12
CA GLN A 118 -0.40 -9.66 5.77
C GLN A 118 0.20 -10.11 7.10
N ASP A 119 -0.65 -10.72 7.91
CA ASP A 119 -0.34 -11.42 9.16
C ASP A 119 0.31 -12.80 8.96
N THR A 120 0.43 -13.25 7.70
CA THR A 120 1.07 -14.50 7.31
C THR A 120 2.22 -14.25 6.33
N ALA A 121 3.22 -15.13 6.34
CA ALA A 121 4.30 -15.09 5.37
C ALA A 121 3.78 -15.40 3.96
N VAL A 122 4.28 -14.68 2.96
CA VAL A 122 3.95 -14.91 1.55
C VAL A 122 5.16 -15.49 0.84
N ARG A 123 5.00 -16.70 0.29
CA ARG A 123 6.01 -17.31 -0.58
C ARG A 123 5.85 -16.81 -2.02
N GLY A 124 6.78 -15.96 -2.46
CA GLY A 124 6.80 -15.42 -3.82
C GLY A 124 7.81 -16.14 -4.70
N THR A 125 7.47 -16.33 -5.98
CA THR A 125 8.46 -16.67 -7.02
C THR A 125 8.89 -15.38 -7.72
N VAL A 126 10.18 -15.08 -7.69
CA VAL A 126 10.78 -13.94 -8.37
C VAL A 126 11.38 -14.44 -9.68
N ASP A 127 11.10 -13.74 -10.78
CA ASP A 127 11.75 -13.91 -12.08
C ASP A 127 12.29 -12.55 -12.55
N LEU A 128 13.61 -12.46 -12.68
CA LEU A 128 14.33 -11.27 -13.11
C LEU A 128 14.56 -11.23 -14.63
N GLY A 129 13.93 -12.15 -15.36
CA GLY A 129 14.06 -12.30 -16.80
C GLY A 129 15.51 -12.59 -17.21
N ARG A 130 16.10 -11.66 -17.98
CA ARG A 130 17.44 -11.80 -18.54
C ARG A 130 18.55 -11.19 -17.67
N ALA A 131 18.21 -10.65 -16.51
CA ALA A 131 19.21 -10.07 -15.61
C ALA A 131 20.21 -11.13 -15.12
N ARG A 132 21.47 -10.75 -15.07
CA ARG A 132 22.53 -11.55 -14.44
C ARG A 132 22.74 -11.04 -13.02
N VAL A 133 22.64 -11.94 -12.07
CA VAL A 133 22.77 -11.64 -10.64
C VAL A 133 23.65 -12.68 -9.96
N GLY A 134 24.42 -12.23 -8.98
CA GLY A 134 25.23 -13.10 -8.15
C GLY A 134 24.37 -14.07 -7.32
N ARG A 135 24.97 -15.20 -6.95
CA ARG A 135 24.32 -16.26 -6.16
C ARG A 135 24.08 -15.90 -4.69
N THR A 136 24.70 -14.82 -4.25
CA THR A 136 24.64 -14.30 -2.88
C THR A 136 24.10 -12.88 -2.92
N ALA A 137 23.05 -12.61 -2.15
CA ALA A 137 22.46 -11.30 -2.00
C ALA A 137 22.65 -10.78 -0.57
N THR A 138 22.59 -9.46 -0.42
CA THR A 138 22.32 -8.85 0.88
C THR A 138 20.82 -8.65 1.00
N VAL A 139 20.23 -9.26 2.03
CA VAL A 139 18.82 -9.13 2.38
C VAL A 139 18.72 -8.26 3.62
N THR A 140 17.98 -7.16 3.53
CA THR A 140 17.64 -6.31 4.66
C THR A 140 16.15 -6.41 4.91
N SER A 141 15.74 -6.87 6.09
CA SER A 141 14.32 -7.00 6.43
C SER A 141 14.00 -6.23 7.70
N LEU A 142 12.87 -5.53 7.69
CA LEU A 142 12.24 -4.95 8.87
C LEU A 142 10.96 -5.73 9.13
N THR A 143 10.79 -6.26 10.35
CA THR A 143 9.61 -7.03 10.77
C THR A 143 9.23 -6.64 12.18
N GLY A 144 7.94 -6.72 12.52
CA GLY A 144 7.43 -6.46 13.86
C GLY A 144 5.96 -6.81 13.99
N SER A 145 5.42 -6.72 15.21
CA SER A 145 3.97 -6.65 15.40
C SER A 145 3.45 -5.34 14.79
N PRO A 146 2.24 -5.31 14.20
CA PRO A 146 1.62 -4.07 13.71
C PRO A 146 1.51 -2.95 14.78
N SER A 147 1.52 -3.32 16.06
CA SER A 147 1.46 -2.39 17.19
C SER A 147 2.82 -1.97 17.74
N ASP A 148 3.92 -2.54 17.25
CA ASP A 148 5.25 -2.21 17.77
C ASP A 148 5.68 -0.81 17.31
N VAL A 149 6.25 -0.04 18.25
CA VAL A 149 6.77 1.30 18.02
C VAL A 149 8.10 1.46 18.76
N ASN A 150 9.03 2.22 18.18
CA ASN A 150 10.25 2.62 18.85
C ASN A 150 9.95 3.78 19.82
N SER A 151 10.62 3.80 20.96
CA SER A 151 10.47 4.84 21.98
C SER A 151 11.83 5.41 22.38
N ILE A 152 11.86 6.50 23.14
CA ILE A 152 13.12 7.05 23.66
C ILE A 152 13.84 6.02 24.53
N ALA A 153 13.10 5.22 25.30
CA ALA A 153 13.65 4.20 26.18
C ALA A 153 14.06 2.91 25.45
N ASP A 154 13.49 2.67 24.26
CA ASP A 154 13.74 1.48 23.43
C ASP A 154 13.73 1.89 21.94
N PRO A 155 14.82 2.53 21.47
CA PRO A 155 14.84 3.17 20.15
C PRO A 155 14.97 2.19 18.99
N ASP A 156 15.44 0.98 19.25
CA ASP A 156 15.76 -0.04 18.24
C ASP A 156 14.86 -1.29 18.34
N ARG A 157 13.72 -1.20 19.04
CA ARG A 157 12.73 -2.28 19.19
C ARG A 157 12.39 -2.92 17.85
N ILE A 158 12.13 -2.08 16.85
CA ILE A 158 11.89 -2.45 15.45
C ILE A 158 12.95 -1.75 14.61
N ALA A 159 13.96 -2.53 14.19
CA ALA A 159 15.07 -2.06 13.38
C ALA A 159 15.37 -3.04 12.23
N PRO A 160 15.89 -2.56 11.08
CA PRO A 160 16.20 -3.44 9.97
C PRO A 160 17.33 -4.40 10.30
N VAL A 161 17.16 -5.68 9.97
CA VAL A 161 18.19 -6.72 10.10
C VAL A 161 18.75 -7.03 8.73
N GLU A 162 20.08 -6.93 8.60
CA GLU A 162 20.79 -7.27 7.37
C GLU A 162 21.43 -8.67 7.47
N GLN A 163 21.29 -9.47 6.41
CA GLN A 163 21.86 -10.81 6.30
C GLN A 163 22.38 -11.07 4.88
N ARG A 164 23.47 -11.82 4.77
CA ARG A 164 23.92 -12.37 3.48
C ARG A 164 23.30 -13.74 3.26
N VAL A 165 22.55 -13.87 2.17
CA VAL A 165 21.80 -15.09 1.87
C VAL A 165 22.27 -15.62 0.51
N THR A 166 22.48 -16.94 0.42
CA THR A 166 22.88 -17.63 -0.81
C THR A 166 21.68 -18.32 -1.47
N GLY A 167 21.86 -18.82 -2.69
CA GLY A 167 20.80 -19.54 -3.42
C GLY A 167 19.97 -18.65 -4.35
N PHE A 168 20.37 -17.39 -4.54
CA PHE A 168 19.77 -16.52 -5.54
C PHE A 168 20.19 -16.93 -6.95
N SER A 169 19.30 -16.67 -7.89
CA SER A 169 19.55 -16.84 -9.31
C SER A 169 18.68 -15.85 -10.08
N ARG A 170 18.62 -15.95 -11.41
CA ARG A 170 17.67 -15.17 -12.21
C ARG A 170 16.21 -15.44 -11.82
N SER A 171 15.93 -16.64 -11.30
CA SER A 171 14.63 -17.03 -10.76
C SER A 171 14.81 -17.77 -9.45
N PHE A 172 14.05 -17.39 -8.43
CA PHE A 172 14.14 -17.98 -7.10
C PHE A 172 12.82 -17.80 -6.35
N ALA A 173 12.60 -18.67 -5.36
CA ALA A 173 11.53 -18.48 -4.39
C ALA A 173 12.06 -17.77 -3.15
N TYR A 174 11.24 -16.92 -2.54
CA TYR A 174 11.56 -16.25 -1.29
C TYR A 174 10.32 -16.16 -0.40
N ASP A 175 10.49 -16.41 0.89
CA ASP A 175 9.44 -16.25 1.89
C ASP A 175 9.51 -14.83 2.47
N PHE A 176 8.56 -13.98 2.09
CA PHE A 176 8.43 -12.63 2.64
C PHE A 176 7.68 -12.73 3.98
N PRO A 177 8.32 -12.43 5.13
CA PRO A 177 7.69 -12.59 6.44
C PRO A 177 6.40 -11.78 6.58
N ALA A 178 5.51 -12.16 7.50
CA ALA A 178 4.36 -11.34 7.87
C ALA A 178 4.81 -9.94 8.32
N HIS A 179 3.98 -8.92 8.05
CA HIS A 179 4.20 -7.52 8.45
C HIS A 179 5.63 -7.05 8.22
N SER A 180 6.11 -7.20 6.98
CA SER A 180 7.51 -6.97 6.64
C SER A 180 7.72 -5.98 5.51
N VAL A 181 8.86 -5.31 5.58
CA VAL A 181 9.49 -4.64 4.44
C VAL A 181 10.82 -5.33 4.20
N THR A 182 11.01 -5.89 3.01
CA THR A 182 12.22 -6.63 2.63
C THR A 182 12.89 -5.99 1.42
N PHE A 183 14.19 -5.76 1.53
CA PHE A 183 15.07 -5.37 0.44
C PHE A 183 15.99 -6.54 0.11
N ILE A 184 16.04 -6.95 -1.15
CA ILE A 184 16.98 -7.96 -1.64
C ILE A 184 17.90 -7.27 -2.65
N ARG A 185 19.13 -6.98 -2.24
CA ARG A 185 20.17 -6.42 -3.11
C ARG A 185 21.00 -7.54 -3.72
N LEU A 186 20.83 -7.70 -5.01
CA LEU A 186 21.50 -8.67 -5.86
C LEU A 186 22.64 -7.99 -6.60
N GLY A 187 23.87 -8.39 -6.28
CA GLY A 187 25.04 -7.94 -7.03
C GLY A 187 24.94 -8.34 -8.50
N GLY A 188 25.37 -7.48 -9.43
CA GLY A 188 25.60 -7.92 -10.81
C GLY A 188 26.69 -9.00 -10.85
N ASP A 189 26.58 -9.99 -11.76
CA ASP A 189 27.73 -10.84 -12.09
C ASP A 189 28.86 -9.91 -12.60
N ARG A 190 30.01 -9.93 -11.92
CA ARG A 190 31.26 -9.38 -12.43
C ARG A 190 32.05 -10.49 -13.11
#